data_AF-A0A1E4R9I6-F1
#
_entry.id   AF-A0A1E4R9I6-F1
#
_cell.length_a   1.000
_cell.length_b   1.000
_cell.length_c   1.000
_cell.angle_alpha   90.00
_cell.angle_beta   90.00
_cell.angle_gamma   90.00
#
_symmetry.space_group_name_H-M   'P 1'
#
loop_
_entity.id
_entity.type
_entity.pdbx_description
1 polymer ?
#
loop_
_entity_poly.entity_id
_entity_poly.type
_entity_poly.pdbx_seq_one_letter_code
_entity_poly.pdbx_strand_id
1 'polypeptide(L)'
;MTSITTTCRDISELLPAAQTACRLLFQECYKAGIKNVFITETYRSQERQKYLYAQGRTRPGQIVTWTLDSNHKSRLAWDIAVGPPQSLYDVTTLNRVGAIAQKLGIEWGGTWTNAIDRPHFEVKANWIMPKGYKLEGTVIVPSNSKMKVQLIVEDKKEEIKVTNSTWNPGSTAMKTETENFIAKAVKDEIIQESHLKDLQNGTMTSDRLLGLYITIQQRRNNKK
;
A
#
# COMPACT_ATOMS: atom_id res chain seq x y z
N MET A 1 -15.33 -2.83 11.73
CA MET A 1 -16.53 -2.14 11.19
C MET A 1 -16.08 -1.14 10.14
N THR A 2 -16.73 -1.11 8.98
CA THR A 2 -16.35 -0.22 7.87
C THR A 2 -17.06 1.11 8.00
N SER A 3 -16.31 2.22 7.94
CA SER A 3 -16.86 3.58 8.08
C SER A 3 -17.59 4.00 6.81
N ILE A 4 -18.73 4.69 6.95
CA ILE A 4 -19.45 5.29 5.81
C ILE A 4 -18.85 6.64 5.38
N THR A 5 -18.05 7.29 6.23
CA THR A 5 -17.46 8.62 5.97
C THR A 5 -15.96 8.56 5.72
N THR A 6 -15.26 7.52 6.16
CA THR A 6 -13.80 7.39 6.04
C THR A 6 -13.45 6.41 4.93
N THR A 7 -12.46 6.76 4.09
CA THR A 7 -11.90 5.86 3.08
C THR A 7 -11.11 4.74 3.75
N CYS A 8 -11.29 3.49 3.30
CA CYS A 8 -10.36 2.41 3.62
C CYS A 8 -9.16 2.50 2.68
N ARG A 9 -7.93 2.57 3.19
CA ARG A 9 -6.70 2.65 2.37
C ARG A 9 -5.75 1.48 2.61
N ASP A 10 -6.20 0.51 3.39
CA ASP A 10 -5.40 -0.65 3.73
C ASP A 10 -5.42 -1.65 2.57
N ILE A 11 -4.23 -2.01 2.10
CA ILE A 11 -4.06 -3.02 1.04
C ILE A 11 -4.48 -4.41 1.52
N SER A 12 -4.42 -4.68 2.84
CA SER A 12 -4.85 -5.96 3.43
C SER A 12 -6.34 -6.23 3.22
N GLU A 13 -7.13 -5.19 2.96
CA GLU A 13 -8.55 -5.26 2.67
C GLU A 13 -8.83 -5.63 1.20
N LEU A 14 -7.81 -5.78 0.35
CA LEU A 14 -7.95 -6.38 -0.97
C LEU A 14 -7.85 -7.91 -0.89
N LEU A 15 -8.44 -8.61 -1.86
CA LEU A 15 -8.21 -10.06 -2.01
C LEU A 15 -6.78 -10.36 -2.51
N PRO A 16 -6.25 -11.57 -2.28
CA PRO A 16 -4.84 -11.89 -2.55
C PRO A 16 -4.36 -11.59 -3.98
N ALA A 17 -5.19 -11.81 -5.00
CA ALA A 17 -4.87 -11.48 -6.39
C ALA A 17 -4.66 -9.97 -6.58
N ALA A 18 -5.60 -9.14 -6.08
CA ALA A 18 -5.53 -7.69 -6.16
C ALA A 18 -4.41 -7.10 -5.29
N GLN A 19 -4.14 -7.68 -4.13
CA GLN A 19 -2.99 -7.33 -3.31
C GLN A 19 -1.67 -7.50 -4.08
N THR A 20 -1.50 -8.66 -4.73
CA THR A 20 -0.30 -8.97 -5.53
C THR A 20 -0.18 -8.03 -6.73
N ALA A 21 -1.27 -7.82 -7.46
CA ALA A 21 -1.33 -6.93 -8.62
C ALA A 21 -1.01 -5.47 -8.24
N CYS A 22 -1.57 -4.98 -7.14
CA CYS A 22 -1.32 -3.63 -6.62
C CYS A 22 0.16 -3.45 -6.25
N ARG A 23 0.76 -4.39 -5.49
CA ARG A 23 2.20 -4.32 -5.17
C ARG A 23 3.07 -4.33 -6.43
N LEU A 24 2.74 -5.17 -7.41
CA LEU A 24 3.47 -5.23 -8.67
C LEU A 24 3.36 -3.91 -9.46
N LEU A 25 2.16 -3.32 -9.52
CA LEU A 25 1.95 -2.01 -10.14
C LEU A 25 2.83 -0.94 -9.49
N PHE A 26 2.84 -0.86 -8.16
CA PHE A 26 3.66 0.12 -7.44
C PHE A 26 5.16 -0.12 -7.64
N GLN A 27 5.63 -1.38 -7.70
CA GLN A 27 7.01 -1.69 -8.05
C GLN A 27 7.38 -1.20 -9.46
N GLU A 28 6.56 -1.49 -10.47
CA GLU A 28 6.85 -1.09 -11.84
C GLU A 28 6.74 0.44 -12.01
N CYS A 29 5.85 1.10 -11.28
CA CYS A 29 5.84 2.56 -11.15
C CYS A 29 7.15 3.08 -10.56
N TYR A 30 7.65 2.48 -9.47
CA TYR A 30 8.93 2.86 -8.87
C TYR A 30 10.09 2.74 -9.86
N LYS A 31 10.15 1.62 -10.59
CA LYS A 31 11.16 1.36 -11.65
C LYS A 31 11.05 2.35 -12.81
N ALA A 32 9.85 2.83 -13.13
CA ALA A 32 9.60 3.88 -14.11
C ALA A 32 9.81 5.32 -13.58
N GLY A 33 10.32 5.48 -12.35
CA GLY A 33 10.56 6.78 -11.73
C GLY A 33 9.32 7.46 -11.14
N ILE A 34 8.17 6.78 -11.08
CA ILE A 34 6.90 7.29 -10.54
C ILE A 34 6.82 6.87 -9.06
N LYS A 35 7.28 7.76 -8.17
CA LYS A 35 7.37 7.47 -6.72
C LYS A 35 6.37 8.23 -5.86
N ASN A 36 5.74 9.27 -6.39
CA ASN A 36 4.78 10.11 -5.66
C ASN A 36 3.35 9.69 -5.99
N VAL A 37 3.00 8.42 -5.76
CA VAL A 37 1.63 7.92 -5.90
C VAL A 37 1.24 7.13 -4.65
N PHE A 38 -0.03 7.18 -4.27
CA PHE A 38 -0.53 6.58 -3.04
C PHE A 38 -1.97 6.12 -3.17
N ILE A 39 -2.37 5.13 -2.38
CA ILE A 39 -3.73 4.58 -2.33
C ILE A 39 -4.67 5.57 -1.65
N THR A 40 -5.81 5.84 -2.28
CA THR A 40 -6.89 6.67 -1.73
C THR A 40 -8.08 5.86 -1.29
N GLU A 41 -8.35 4.72 -1.92
CA GLU A 41 -9.38 3.79 -1.46
C GLU A 41 -9.14 2.35 -1.91
N THR A 42 -9.37 1.36 -1.04
CA THR A 42 -9.36 -0.07 -1.35
C THR A 42 -10.78 -0.63 -1.23
N TYR A 43 -11.22 -0.99 -0.02
CA TYR A 43 -12.56 -1.50 0.20
C TYR A 43 -13.60 -0.39 0.45
N ARG A 44 -14.75 -0.51 -0.21
CA ARG A 44 -15.92 0.36 -0.03
C ARG A 44 -17.15 -0.49 0.20
N SER A 45 -17.79 -0.35 1.36
CA SER A 45 -19.03 -1.06 1.65
C SER A 45 -20.19 -0.54 0.81
N GLN A 46 -21.25 -1.35 0.67
CA GLN A 46 -22.45 -0.95 -0.07
C GLN A 46 -23.16 0.24 0.59
N GLU A 47 -23.12 0.34 1.92
CA GLU A 47 -23.67 1.46 2.69
C GLU A 47 -22.90 2.75 2.41
N ARG A 48 -21.56 2.68 2.40
CA ARG A 48 -20.71 3.82 2.02
C ARG A 48 -20.98 4.25 0.57
N GLN A 49 -21.13 3.30 -0.35
CA GLN A 49 -21.45 3.62 -1.75
C GLN A 49 -22.79 4.34 -1.88
N LYS A 50 -23.84 3.87 -1.18
CA LYS A 50 -25.14 4.56 -1.12
C LYS A 50 -25.02 5.97 -0.52
N TYR A 51 -24.21 6.12 0.53
CA TYR A 51 -23.94 7.42 1.16
C TYR A 51 -23.24 8.41 0.21
N LEU A 52 -22.26 7.95 -0.57
CA LEU A 52 -21.59 8.75 -1.61
C LEU A 52 -22.51 9.08 -2.77
N TYR A 53 -23.31 8.12 -3.23
CA TYR A 53 -24.26 8.33 -4.33
C TYR A 53 -25.31 9.39 -3.96
N ALA A 54 -25.75 9.44 -2.71
CA ALA A 54 -26.68 10.46 -2.22
C ALA A 54 -26.11 11.89 -2.29
N GLN A 55 -24.78 12.07 -2.29
CA GLN A 55 -24.14 13.39 -2.32
C GLN A 55 -24.37 14.10 -3.67
N GLY A 56 -24.82 15.36 -3.61
CA GLY A 56 -25.24 16.13 -4.78
C GLY A 56 -26.57 15.69 -5.39
N ARG A 57 -27.29 14.77 -4.74
CA ARG A 57 -28.61 14.27 -5.15
C ARG A 57 -29.65 14.48 -4.06
N THR A 58 -29.55 13.71 -2.97
CA THR A 58 -30.45 13.79 -1.81
C THR A 58 -29.76 14.35 -0.56
N ARG A 59 -28.44 14.51 -0.59
CA ARG A 59 -27.62 15.22 0.39
C ARG A 59 -26.81 16.33 -0.31
N PRO A 60 -26.53 17.46 0.35
CA PRO A 60 -25.69 18.52 -0.21
C PRO A 60 -24.27 18.04 -0.56
N GLY A 61 -23.64 18.68 -1.55
CA GLY A 61 -22.24 18.43 -1.96
C GLY A 61 -22.10 18.19 -3.46
N GLN A 62 -20.86 18.04 -3.94
CA GLN A 62 -20.58 17.69 -5.33
C GLN A 62 -20.89 16.21 -5.58
N ILE A 63 -21.33 15.87 -6.80
CA ILE A 63 -21.48 14.47 -7.21
C ILE A 63 -20.08 13.84 -7.32
N VAL A 64 -19.83 12.80 -6.51
CA VAL A 64 -18.52 12.12 -6.44
C VAL A 64 -18.54 10.68 -6.99
N THR A 65 -19.71 10.17 -7.33
CA THR A 65 -19.86 8.85 -7.95
C THR A 65 -21.12 8.83 -8.81
N TRP A 66 -21.06 8.03 -9.88
CA TRP A 66 -22.15 7.84 -10.84
C TRP A 66 -22.91 6.52 -10.62
N THR A 67 -22.35 5.58 -9.86
CA THR A 67 -22.92 4.24 -9.67
C THR A 67 -23.46 4.02 -8.25
N LEU A 68 -24.52 3.21 -8.12
CA LEU A 68 -24.95 2.65 -6.83
C LEU A 68 -24.21 1.37 -6.48
N ASP A 69 -23.61 0.71 -7.47
CA ASP A 69 -22.88 -0.53 -7.33
C ASP A 69 -21.43 -0.34 -7.76
N SER A 70 -20.53 -0.29 -6.78
CA SER A 70 -19.11 0.02 -6.99
C SER A 70 -18.24 -1.23 -6.87
N ASN A 71 -17.31 -1.38 -7.81
CA ASN A 71 -16.39 -2.54 -7.84
C ASN A 71 -15.50 -2.65 -6.58
N HIS A 72 -15.27 -1.57 -5.84
CA HIS A 72 -14.59 -1.62 -4.53
C HIS A 72 -15.25 -2.54 -3.49
N LYS A 73 -16.56 -2.88 -3.63
CA LYS A 73 -17.22 -3.86 -2.74
C LYS A 73 -16.63 -5.27 -2.90
N SER A 74 -16.05 -5.56 -4.08
CA SER A 74 -15.47 -6.86 -4.41
C SER A 74 -14.12 -7.11 -3.76
N ARG A 75 -13.48 -6.06 -3.21
CA ARG A 75 -12.08 -6.10 -2.72
C ARG A 75 -11.05 -6.43 -3.81
N LEU A 76 -11.41 -6.28 -5.08
CA LEU A 76 -10.53 -6.47 -6.23
C LEU A 76 -10.17 -5.17 -6.96
N ALA A 77 -10.61 -4.03 -6.44
CA ALA A 77 -10.38 -2.71 -6.99
C ALA A 77 -9.72 -1.78 -5.97
N TRP A 78 -8.95 -0.81 -6.46
CA TRP A 78 -8.32 0.23 -5.65
C TRP A 78 -8.18 1.53 -6.45
N ASP A 79 -8.21 2.64 -5.72
CA ASP A 79 -7.98 3.98 -6.25
C ASP A 79 -6.60 4.50 -5.83
N ILE A 80 -5.96 5.28 -6.70
CA ILE A 80 -4.74 6.02 -6.37
C ILE A 80 -4.90 7.53 -6.56
N ALA A 81 -4.02 8.29 -5.91
CA ALA A 81 -3.77 9.69 -6.19
C ALA A 81 -2.27 9.95 -6.36
N VAL A 82 -1.97 11.11 -6.93
CA VAL A 82 -0.62 11.62 -7.14
C VAL A 82 -0.26 12.57 -6.00
N GLY A 83 0.92 12.42 -5.43
CA GLY A 83 1.47 13.31 -4.41
C GLY A 83 2.27 14.48 -5.02
N PRO A 84 2.59 15.51 -4.22
CA PRO A 84 3.46 16.60 -4.64
C PRO A 84 4.80 16.11 -5.22
N PRO A 85 5.40 16.83 -6.19
CA PRO A 85 5.06 18.20 -6.60
C PRO A 85 3.92 18.31 -7.63
N GLN A 86 3.39 17.18 -8.11
CA GLN A 86 2.23 17.17 -9.02
C GLN A 86 0.92 17.43 -8.27
N SER A 87 -0.13 17.80 -9.01
CA SER A 87 -1.49 17.91 -8.46
C SER A 87 -2.07 16.54 -8.09
N LEU A 88 -3.01 16.50 -7.14
CA LEU A 88 -3.58 15.28 -6.54
C LEU A 88 -4.07 14.22 -7.56
N TYR A 89 -4.53 14.66 -8.73
CA TYR A 89 -4.97 13.78 -9.81
C TYR A 89 -4.36 14.18 -11.15
N ASP A 90 -3.05 14.48 -11.14
CA ASP A 90 -2.30 14.84 -12.34
C ASP A 90 -2.50 13.79 -13.45
N VAL A 91 -3.16 14.22 -14.52
CA VAL A 91 -3.60 13.35 -15.63
C VAL A 91 -2.41 12.71 -16.33
N THR A 92 -1.32 13.45 -16.51
CA THR A 92 -0.10 12.94 -17.15
C THR A 92 0.47 11.77 -16.37
N THR A 93 0.58 11.90 -15.05
CA THR A 93 1.08 10.84 -14.16
C THR A 93 0.12 9.65 -14.13
N LEU A 94 -1.19 9.89 -13.97
CA LEU A 94 -2.19 8.81 -13.95
C LEU A 94 -2.22 8.03 -15.26
N ASN A 95 -2.06 8.70 -16.42
CA ASN A 95 -1.96 8.03 -17.71
C ASN A 95 -0.72 7.14 -17.81
N ARG A 96 0.42 7.57 -17.26
CA ARG A 96 1.64 6.74 -17.21
C ARG A 96 1.45 5.52 -16.32
N VAL A 97 0.82 5.68 -15.15
CA VAL A 97 0.50 4.54 -14.25
C VAL A 97 -0.49 3.59 -14.93
N GLY A 98 -1.53 4.12 -15.58
CA GLY A 98 -2.49 3.37 -16.37
C GLY A 98 -1.85 2.49 -17.44
N ALA A 99 -0.92 3.07 -18.22
CA ALA A 99 -0.18 2.34 -19.25
C ALA A 99 0.69 1.21 -18.67
N ILE A 100 1.23 1.37 -17.45
CA ILE A 100 1.93 0.30 -16.75
C ILE A 100 0.94 -0.79 -16.31
N ALA A 101 -0.18 -0.40 -15.70
CA ALA A 101 -1.22 -1.32 -15.23
C ALA A 101 -1.73 -2.23 -16.37
N GLN A 102 -1.98 -1.66 -17.55
CA GLN A 102 -2.43 -2.44 -18.71
C GLN A 102 -1.43 -3.52 -19.14
N LYS A 103 -0.12 -3.25 -19.08
CA LYS A 103 0.93 -4.26 -19.37
C LYS A 103 0.94 -5.40 -18.35
N LEU A 104 0.45 -5.13 -17.14
CA LEU A 104 0.33 -6.10 -16.05
C LEU A 104 -1.01 -6.87 -16.08
N GLY A 105 -1.85 -6.66 -17.10
CA GLY A 105 -3.18 -7.25 -17.16
C GLY A 105 -4.14 -6.72 -16.09
N ILE A 106 -3.85 -5.53 -15.55
CA ILE A 106 -4.72 -4.81 -14.60
C ILE A 106 -5.62 -3.90 -15.43
N GLU A 107 -6.92 -3.93 -15.16
CA GLU A 107 -7.88 -3.02 -15.76
C GLU A 107 -7.74 -1.63 -15.15
N TRP A 108 -7.73 -0.60 -15.99
CA TRP A 108 -7.57 0.79 -15.58
C TRP A 108 -8.76 1.61 -16.06
N GLY A 109 -9.43 2.29 -15.13
CA GLY A 109 -10.64 3.06 -15.39
C GLY A 109 -10.44 4.25 -16.33
N GLY A 110 -9.19 4.67 -16.56
CA GLY A 110 -8.84 5.66 -17.59
C GLY A 110 -9.15 5.22 -19.02
N THR A 111 -9.36 3.91 -19.26
CA THR A 111 -9.72 3.34 -20.57
C THR A 111 -11.22 3.20 -20.80
N TRP A 112 -12.05 3.42 -19.78
CA TRP A 112 -13.50 3.32 -19.90
C TRP A 112 -14.06 4.42 -20.81
N THR A 113 -15.08 4.11 -21.62
CA THR A 113 -15.61 5.05 -22.63
C THR A 113 -16.61 6.06 -22.07
N ASN A 114 -17.51 5.61 -21.19
CA ASN A 114 -18.64 6.45 -20.72
C ASN A 114 -18.40 7.10 -19.35
N ALA A 115 -17.46 6.58 -18.57
CA ALA A 115 -17.25 7.00 -17.18
C ALA A 115 -15.77 6.97 -16.81
N ILE A 116 -14.92 7.65 -17.59
CA ILE A 116 -13.47 7.66 -17.41
C ILE A 116 -13.09 7.96 -15.95
N ASP A 117 -12.44 7.00 -15.31
CA ASP A 117 -12.00 7.07 -13.91
C ASP A 117 -10.51 6.76 -13.80
N ARG A 118 -9.68 7.78 -13.97
CA ARG A 118 -8.21 7.63 -14.03
C ARG A 118 -7.57 7.17 -12.71
N PRO A 119 -8.10 7.53 -11.53
CA PRO A 119 -7.68 6.95 -10.26
C PRO A 119 -7.91 5.44 -10.10
N HIS A 120 -8.89 4.87 -10.80
CA HIS A 120 -9.41 3.52 -10.54
C HIS A 120 -8.62 2.40 -11.25
N PHE A 121 -8.35 1.34 -10.51
CA PHE A 121 -7.71 0.11 -11.00
C PHE A 121 -8.43 -1.13 -10.46
N GLU A 122 -8.52 -2.18 -11.26
CA GLU A 122 -9.11 -3.45 -10.81
C GLU A 122 -8.53 -4.66 -11.51
N VAL A 123 -8.74 -5.82 -10.88
CA VAL A 123 -8.40 -7.12 -11.45
C VAL A 123 -9.56 -8.10 -11.31
N LYS A 124 -9.57 -9.13 -12.15
CA LYS A 124 -10.47 -10.27 -11.95
C LYS A 124 -9.93 -11.15 -10.82
N ALA A 125 -10.82 -11.92 -10.18
CA ALA A 125 -10.44 -12.85 -9.11
C ALA A 125 -9.40 -13.91 -9.57
N ASN A 126 -9.41 -14.26 -10.86
CA ASN A 126 -8.47 -15.19 -11.48
C ASN A 126 -7.25 -14.50 -12.11
N TRP A 127 -6.99 -13.22 -11.80
CA TRP A 127 -5.79 -12.55 -12.28
C TRP A 127 -4.55 -13.30 -11.81
N ILE A 128 -3.61 -13.46 -12.74
CA ILE A 128 -2.31 -14.06 -12.51
C ILE A 128 -1.24 -13.07 -12.96
N MET A 129 -0.12 -13.07 -12.26
CA MET A 129 1.03 -12.26 -12.63
C MET A 129 1.49 -12.62 -14.06
N PRO A 130 1.61 -11.64 -14.97
CA PRO A 130 2.04 -11.93 -16.33
C PRO A 130 3.45 -12.50 -16.39
N LYS A 131 3.69 -13.35 -17.40
CA LYS A 131 5.00 -13.98 -17.62
C LYS A 131 6.09 -12.92 -17.76
N GLY A 132 7.21 -13.14 -17.07
CA GLY A 132 8.37 -12.23 -17.09
C GLY A 132 8.36 -11.17 -15.99
N TYR A 133 7.26 -11.06 -15.23
CA TYR A 133 7.20 -10.22 -14.03
C TYR A 133 7.42 -11.03 -12.76
N LYS A 134 7.96 -10.38 -11.74
CA LYS A 134 8.08 -10.87 -10.37
C LYS A 134 8.09 -9.69 -9.40
N LEU A 135 7.71 -9.92 -8.15
CA LEU A 135 8.07 -9.00 -7.08
C LEU A 135 9.57 -9.16 -6.77
N GLU A 136 10.32 -8.08 -6.86
CA GLU A 136 11.78 -8.04 -6.70
C GLU A 136 12.20 -7.84 -5.24
N GLY A 137 11.24 -7.59 -4.34
CA GLY A 137 11.47 -7.42 -2.92
C GLY A 137 10.22 -6.91 -2.20
N THR A 138 10.42 -6.25 -1.07
CA THR A 138 9.33 -5.66 -0.30
C THR A 138 8.94 -4.30 -0.91
N VAL A 139 7.70 -4.19 -1.37
CA VAL A 139 7.13 -2.94 -1.91
C VAL A 139 6.39 -2.21 -0.81
N ILE A 140 6.81 -0.98 -0.50
CA ILE A 140 6.08 -0.08 0.37
C ILE A 140 5.08 0.71 -0.49
N VAL A 141 3.80 0.39 -0.33
CA VAL A 141 2.67 1.05 -1.01
C VAL A 141 2.16 2.17 -0.09
N PRO A 142 2.33 3.45 -0.47
CA PRO A 142 1.88 4.57 0.35
C PRO A 142 0.36 4.67 0.46
N SER A 143 -0.15 5.08 1.62
CA SER A 143 -1.58 5.38 1.86
C SER A 143 -1.88 6.89 1.99
N ASN A 144 -0.86 7.73 1.81
CA ASN A 144 -0.96 9.18 1.83
C ASN A 144 0.21 9.85 1.09
N SER A 145 0.05 11.14 0.77
CA SER A 145 1.00 11.93 -0.03
C SER A 145 2.33 12.26 0.67
N LYS A 146 2.47 12.04 1.98
CA LYS A 146 3.72 12.29 2.70
C LYS A 146 4.75 11.17 2.49
N MET A 147 4.29 10.02 2.01
CA MET A 147 5.12 8.85 1.73
C MET A 147 5.29 8.67 0.23
N LYS A 148 6.43 8.09 -0.15
CA LYS A 148 6.74 7.72 -1.53
C LYS A 148 6.79 6.21 -1.65
N VAL A 149 6.53 5.72 -2.85
CA VAL A 149 6.73 4.30 -3.18
C VAL A 149 8.19 3.94 -2.93
N GLN A 150 8.42 2.81 -2.27
CA GLN A 150 9.75 2.26 -2.06
C GLN A 150 9.78 0.80 -2.47
N LEU A 151 10.91 0.39 -3.04
CA LEU A 151 11.23 -1.00 -3.32
C LEU A 151 12.49 -1.33 -2.53
N ILE A 152 12.37 -2.29 -1.62
CA ILE A 152 13.47 -2.78 -0.78
C ILE A 152 13.85 -4.15 -1.32
N VAL A 153 14.99 -4.21 -1.98
CA VAL A 153 15.60 -5.45 -2.48
C VAL A 153 16.68 -5.86 -1.49
N GLU A 154 16.63 -7.10 -1.01
CA GLU A 154 17.73 -7.65 -0.23
C GLU A 154 18.89 -7.91 -1.18
N ASP A 155 19.98 -7.14 -1.03
CA ASP A 155 21.22 -7.45 -1.71
C ASP A 155 21.70 -8.82 -1.22
N LYS A 156 21.98 -9.74 -2.15
CA LYS A 156 22.78 -10.94 -1.88
C LYS A 156 24.22 -10.51 -1.56
N LYS A 157 24.44 -9.97 -0.37
CA LYS A 157 25.74 -9.91 0.29
C LYS A 157 25.60 -10.47 1.70
N GLU A 158 25.99 -11.73 1.78
CA GLU A 158 26.24 -12.57 2.97
C GLU A 158 25.04 -12.88 3.87
N GLU A 159 24.75 -14.19 3.94
CA GLU A 159 23.80 -14.81 4.86
C GLU A 159 24.08 -14.39 6.31
N ILE A 160 23.13 -13.66 6.90
CA ILE A 160 22.82 -13.85 8.32
C ILE A 160 21.53 -14.65 8.33
N LYS A 161 21.63 -15.94 8.65
CA LYS A 161 20.47 -16.83 8.84
C LYS A 161 19.55 -16.24 9.91
N VAL A 162 18.52 -15.53 9.49
CA VAL A 162 17.30 -15.34 10.27
C VAL A 162 16.29 -16.29 9.65
N THR A 163 15.99 -17.36 10.38
CA THR A 163 15.17 -18.46 9.90
C THR A 163 13.78 -17.97 9.50
N ASN A 164 13.41 -18.22 8.24
CA ASN A 164 12.06 -18.07 7.71
C ASN A 164 11.05 -18.74 8.65
N SER A 165 10.38 -17.93 9.47
CA SER A 165 9.28 -18.35 10.32
C SER A 165 8.18 -17.35 10.11
N THR A 166 7.07 -17.82 9.52
CA THR A 166 5.82 -17.10 9.34
C THR A 166 5.50 -16.26 10.58
N TRP A 167 5.49 -14.93 10.43
CA TRP A 167 5.29 -13.98 11.52
C TRP A 167 3.97 -14.26 12.25
N ASN A 168 4.08 -14.86 13.44
CA ASN A 168 2.96 -15.08 14.36
C ASN A 168 3.15 -14.18 15.58
N PRO A 169 2.38 -13.08 15.71
CA PRO A 169 2.50 -12.13 16.82
C PRO A 169 2.13 -12.72 18.19
N GLY A 170 1.63 -13.96 18.25
CA GLY A 170 1.38 -14.70 19.49
C GLY A 170 2.54 -15.57 19.99
N SER A 171 3.68 -15.64 19.29
CA SER A 171 4.82 -16.47 19.74
C SER A 171 5.78 -15.69 20.64
N THR A 172 5.97 -16.18 21.87
CA THR A 172 6.87 -15.57 22.88
C THR A 172 8.30 -15.43 22.36
N ALA A 173 8.78 -16.41 21.59
CA ALA A 173 10.13 -16.42 21.03
C ALA A 173 10.38 -15.26 20.05
N MET A 174 9.48 -15.03 19.08
CA MET A 174 9.64 -13.92 18.13
C MET A 174 9.46 -12.55 18.79
N LYS A 175 8.63 -12.45 19.83
CA LYS A 175 8.51 -11.22 20.63
C LYS A 175 9.86 -10.88 21.28
N THR A 176 10.50 -11.85 21.92
CA THR A 176 11.82 -11.68 22.55
C THR A 176 12.91 -11.32 21.54
N GLU A 177 12.95 -11.97 20.37
CA GLU A 177 13.93 -11.63 19.32
C GLU A 177 13.73 -10.21 18.78
N THR A 178 12.48 -9.80 18.57
CA THR A 178 12.13 -8.45 18.12
C THR A 178 12.51 -7.39 19.16
N GLU A 179 12.20 -7.64 20.44
CA GLU A 179 12.59 -6.77 21.56
C GLU A 179 14.12 -6.63 21.64
N ASN A 180 14.87 -7.73 21.53
CA ASN A 180 16.33 -7.71 21.54
C ASN A 180 16.91 -6.93 20.34
N PHE A 181 16.33 -7.09 19.15
CA PHE A 181 16.75 -6.36 17.96
C PHE A 181 16.57 -4.85 18.12
N ILE A 182 15.39 -4.41 18.60
CA ILE A 182 15.09 -3.00 18.86
C ILE A 182 15.95 -2.46 19.99
N ALA A 183 16.11 -3.21 21.10
CA ALA A 183 16.94 -2.79 22.23
C ALA A 183 18.40 -2.57 21.82
N LYS A 184 18.94 -3.44 20.97
CA LYS A 184 20.28 -3.24 20.39
C LYS A 184 20.34 -1.97 19.55
N ALA A 185 19.33 -1.68 18.73
CA ALA A 185 19.29 -0.47 17.91
C ALA A 185 19.15 0.81 18.74
N VAL A 186 18.47 0.77 19.89
CA VAL A 186 18.45 1.88 20.86
C VAL A 186 19.83 2.07 21.48
N LYS A 187 20.49 0.99 21.91
CA LYS A 187 21.86 1.02 22.46
C LYS A 187 22.88 1.58 21.47
N ASP A 188 22.74 1.25 20.19
CA ASP A 188 23.58 1.76 19.10
C ASP A 188 23.22 3.21 18.68
N GLU A 189 22.28 3.85 19.41
CA GLU A 189 21.74 5.19 19.16
C GLU A 189 21.19 5.37 17.73
N ILE A 190 20.63 4.29 17.16
CA ILE A 190 20.04 4.31 15.82
C ILE A 190 18.59 4.81 15.88
N ILE A 191 17.87 4.52 16.95
CA ILE A 191 16.47 4.90 17.17
C ILE A 191 16.26 5.34 18.62
N GLN A 192 15.15 6.02 18.89
CA GLN A 192 14.78 6.45 20.23
C GLN A 192 14.26 5.29 21.09
N GLU A 193 14.51 5.36 22.40
CA GLU A 193 14.04 4.37 23.40
C GLU A 193 12.51 4.24 23.46
N SER A 194 11.78 5.29 23.07
CA SER A 194 10.30 5.29 22.99
C SER A 194 9.76 4.15 22.12
N HIS A 195 10.48 3.78 21.06
CA HIS A 195 10.10 2.67 20.19
C HIS A 195 10.17 1.31 20.88
N LEU A 196 11.15 1.09 21.78
CA LEU A 196 11.23 -0.14 22.56
C LEU A 196 10.08 -0.22 23.57
N LYS A 197 9.76 0.90 24.22
CA LYS A 197 8.65 1.00 25.17
C LYS A 197 7.31 0.71 24.48
N ASP A 198 7.09 1.24 23.29
CA ASP A 198 5.88 0.98 22.51
C ASP A 198 5.72 -0.50 22.09
N LEU A 199 6.82 -1.19 21.80
CA LEU A 199 6.77 -2.63 21.52
C LEU A 199 6.42 -3.42 22.79
N GLN A 200 7.09 -3.15 23.91
CA GLN A 200 6.87 -3.84 25.18
C GLN A 200 5.44 -3.65 25.70
N ASN A 201 4.88 -2.45 25.53
CA ASN A 201 3.52 -2.09 25.90
C ASN A 201 2.46 -2.63 24.91
N GLY A 202 2.87 -3.28 23.81
CA GLY A 202 1.95 -3.84 22.81
C GLY A 202 1.18 -2.78 21.99
N THR A 203 1.64 -1.53 21.98
CA THR A 203 0.99 -0.43 21.24
C THR A 203 1.51 -0.28 19.81
N MET A 204 2.52 -1.08 19.43
CA MET A 204 3.14 -1.05 18.10
C MET A 204 2.37 -1.91 17.09
N THR A 205 1.86 -1.27 16.04
CA THR A 205 1.23 -1.97 14.91
C THR A 205 2.29 -2.70 14.06
N SER A 206 1.87 -3.72 13.31
CA SER A 206 2.76 -4.49 12.43
C SER A 206 3.46 -3.61 11.38
N ASP A 207 2.74 -2.66 10.78
CA ASP A 207 3.33 -1.72 9.81
C ASP A 207 4.34 -0.77 10.46
N ARG A 208 4.06 -0.31 11.68
CA ARG A 208 4.96 0.56 12.42
C ARG A 208 6.24 -0.19 12.79
N LEU A 209 6.12 -1.45 13.19
CA LEU A 209 7.26 -2.32 13.48
C LEU A 209 8.10 -2.60 12.23
N LEU A 210 7.45 -2.91 11.10
CA LEU A 210 8.14 -3.10 9.82
C LEU A 210 8.87 -1.84 9.37
N GLY A 211 8.22 -0.67 9.45
CA GLY A 211 8.84 0.62 9.14
C GLY A 211 10.03 0.95 10.04
N LEU A 212 9.94 0.61 11.33
CA LEU A 212 11.03 0.78 12.29
C LEU A 212 12.21 -0.15 11.98
N TYR A 213 11.94 -1.42 11.67
CA TYR A 213 12.96 -2.38 11.26
C TYR A 213 13.76 -1.87 10.04
N ILE A 214 13.05 -1.39 9.03
CA ILE A 214 13.65 -0.80 7.82
C ILE A 214 14.50 0.42 8.16
N THR A 215 13.97 1.32 9.02
CA THR A 215 14.69 2.52 9.45
C THR A 215 16.00 2.16 10.15
N ILE A 216 16.00 1.14 11.00
CA ILE A 216 17.20 0.65 11.69
C ILE A 216 18.24 0.16 10.68
N GLN A 217 17.84 -0.64 9.70
CA GLN A 217 18.76 -1.18 8.70
C GLN A 217 19.38 -0.08 7.82
N GLN A 218 18.57 0.88 7.36
CA GLN A 218 19.06 2.01 6.56
C GLN A 218 20.08 2.85 7.32
N ARG A 219 19.81 3.18 8.58
CA ARG A 219 20.73 3.97 9.41
C ARG A 219 22.02 3.22 9.75
N ARG A 220 21.98 1.89 9.91
CA ARG A 220 23.19 1.07 10.07
C ARG A 220 24.07 1.10 8.83
N ASN A 221 23.47 0.98 7.64
CA ASN A 221 24.21 1.02 6.38
C ASN A 221 24.84 2.39 6.12
N ASN A 222 24.22 3.48 6.56
CA ASN A 222 24.78 4.83 6.43
C ASN A 222 25.86 5.17 7.48
N LYS A 223 26.04 4.36 8.53
CA LYS A 223 27.10 4.51 9.54
C LYS A 223 28.37 3.70 9.21
N LYS A 224 28.34 2.83 8.20
CA LYS A 224 29.51 2.11 7.67
C LYS A 224 30.19 2.95 6.59
#